data_AF-A0A8D8YB25-F1
#
_entry.id   AF-A0A8D8YB25-F1
#
_cell.length_a   1.000
_cell.length_b   1.000
_cell.length_c   1.000
_cell.angle_alpha   90.00
_cell.angle_beta   90.00
_cell.angle_gamma   90.00
#
_symmetry.space_group_name_H-M   'P 1'
#
loop_
_entity.id
_entity.type
_entity.pdbx_description
1 polymer ?
#
loop_
_entity_poly.entity_id
_entity_poly.type
_entity_poly.pdbx_seq_one_letter_code
_entity_poly.pdbx_strand_id
1 'polypeptide(L)'
;MANKGGLETEDQMRLRFQIELEFVQCLANPNYLNFLAQRGYLKDEAFVNYLKYLLYWKEPQYAKFIKYPMCLYFLDLLQYEHFRREIVNSQCAKFIDDQQVLLWQHYTRKRTRLLNESAHNHMNNNNNGDRDTMGNGHLSSGIKSESQ
;
A
#
# COMPACT_ATOMS: atom_id res chain seq x y z
N MET A 1 42.09 27.27 -8.23
CA MET A 1 41.33 27.66 -7.04
C MET A 1 40.59 26.42 -6.55
N ALA A 2 41.10 25.78 -5.50
CA ALA A 2 40.52 24.55 -4.96
C ALA A 2 39.20 24.88 -4.26
N ASN A 3 38.09 24.38 -4.81
CA ASN A 3 36.79 24.50 -4.18
C ASN A 3 36.80 23.59 -2.94
N LYS A 4 36.89 24.19 -1.75
CA LYS A 4 36.75 23.50 -0.47
C LYS A 4 35.35 22.88 -0.44
N GLY A 5 35.28 21.55 -0.49
CA GLY A 5 34.08 20.83 -0.07
C GLY A 5 33.80 21.18 1.39
N GLY A 6 32.93 22.16 1.61
CA GLY A 6 32.40 22.45 2.94
C GLY A 6 31.62 21.24 3.41
N LEU A 7 31.89 20.79 4.64
CA LEU A 7 31.05 19.80 5.31
C LEU A 7 29.61 20.30 5.29
N GLU A 8 28.72 19.52 4.69
CA GLU A 8 27.29 19.81 4.64
C GLU A 8 26.78 19.97 6.08
N THR A 9 26.02 21.04 6.35
CA THR A 9 25.51 21.27 7.70
C THR A 9 24.44 20.23 8.05
N GLU A 10 24.18 20.02 9.34
CA GLU A 10 23.16 19.07 9.78
C GLU A 10 21.76 19.41 9.21
N ASP A 11 21.44 20.69 9.15
CA ASP A 11 20.17 21.15 8.58
C ASP A 11 20.09 20.93 7.07
N GLN A 12 21.19 21.08 6.34
CA GLN A 12 21.25 20.76 4.91
C GLN A 12 21.05 19.26 4.66
N MET A 13 21.68 18.40 5.46
CA MET A 13 21.50 16.95 5.36
C MET A 13 20.04 16.54 5.64
N ARG A 14 19.42 17.12 6.68
CA ARG A 14 18.00 16.88 7.00
C ARG A 14 17.08 17.35 5.87
N LEU A 15 17.35 18.53 5.32
CA LEU A 15 16.57 19.08 4.21
C LEU A 15 16.69 18.20 2.96
N ARG A 16 17.91 17.79 2.58
CA ARG A 16 18.13 16.88 1.45
C ARG A 16 17.36 15.58 1.64
N PHE A 17 17.46 14.97 2.82
CA PHE A 17 16.73 13.75 3.14
C PHE A 17 15.22 13.92 2.96
N GLN A 18 14.65 15.01 3.46
CA GLN A 18 13.22 15.28 3.32
C GLN A 18 12.81 15.49 1.86
N ILE A 19 13.58 16.28 1.10
CA ILE A 19 13.32 16.53 -0.32
C ILE A 19 13.38 15.23 -1.12
N GLU A 20 14.40 14.40 -0.88
CA GLU A 20 14.54 13.11 -1.53
C GLU A 20 13.38 12.17 -1.20
N LEU A 21 12.97 12.14 0.07
CA LEU A 21 11.84 11.34 0.53
C LEU A 21 10.53 11.76 -0.13
N GLU A 22 10.26 13.06 -0.19
CA GLU A 22 9.08 13.62 -0.85
C GLU A 22 9.11 13.33 -2.35
N PHE A 23 10.25 13.57 -3.00
CA PHE A 23 10.45 13.31 -4.41
C PHE A 23 10.22 11.84 -4.77
N VAL A 24 10.84 10.90 -4.04
CA VAL A 24 10.65 9.47 -4.27
C VAL A 24 9.18 9.12 -4.11
N GLN A 25 8.50 9.61 -3.08
CA GLN A 25 7.08 9.33 -2.91
C GLN A 25 6.19 9.90 -4.01
N CYS A 26 6.55 11.03 -4.63
CA CYS A 26 5.85 11.56 -5.80
C CYS A 26 5.89 10.60 -7.00
N LEU A 27 6.88 9.70 -7.09
CA LEU A 27 6.95 8.67 -8.15
C LEU A 27 5.79 7.66 -8.07
N ALA A 28 5.05 7.60 -6.95
CA ALA A 28 3.86 6.75 -6.84
C ALA A 28 2.71 7.16 -7.79
N ASN A 29 2.72 8.40 -8.30
CA ASN A 29 1.69 8.94 -9.17
C ASN A 29 2.07 8.76 -10.66
N PRO A 30 1.34 7.92 -11.44
CA PRO A 30 1.64 7.68 -12.86
C PRO A 30 1.60 8.95 -13.72
N ASN A 31 0.75 9.92 -13.39
CA ASN A 31 0.67 11.18 -14.12
C ASN A 31 1.91 12.04 -13.91
N TYR A 32 2.52 11.98 -12.72
CA TYR A 32 3.79 12.67 -12.47
C TYR A 32 4.94 12.02 -13.25
N LEU A 33 4.96 10.68 -13.34
CA LEU A 33 5.93 9.98 -14.18
C LEU A 33 5.79 10.36 -15.66
N ASN A 34 4.55 10.43 -16.15
CA ASN A 34 4.26 10.89 -17.51
C ASN A 34 4.75 12.33 -17.74
N PHE A 35 4.50 13.23 -16.79
CA PHE A 35 5.00 14.60 -16.84
C PHE A 35 6.53 14.65 -16.94
N LEU A 36 7.24 13.88 -16.10
CA LEU A 36 8.70 13.81 -16.16
C LEU A 36 9.20 13.29 -17.51
N ALA A 37 8.52 12.27 -18.05
CA ALA A 37 8.85 11.65 -19.33
C ALA A 37 8.64 12.60 -20.52
N GLN A 38 7.50 13.32 -20.56
CA GLN A 38 7.17 14.27 -21.62
C GLN A 38 8.13 15.47 -21.65
N ARG A 39 8.60 15.92 -20.48
CA ARG A 39 9.61 16.99 -20.36
C ARG A 39 11.03 16.52 -20.72
N GLY A 40 11.22 15.22 -20.93
CA GLY A 40 12.51 14.64 -21.33
C GLY A 40 13.47 14.37 -20.18
N TYR A 41 13.07 14.55 -18.91
CA TYR A 41 13.94 14.27 -17.76
C TYR A 41 14.37 12.80 -17.72
N LEU A 42 13.48 11.87 -18.11
CA LEU A 42 13.77 10.43 -18.14
C LEU A 42 14.72 9.99 -19.28
N LYS A 43 15.12 10.92 -20.15
CA LYS A 43 16.13 10.70 -21.21
C LYS A 43 17.51 11.19 -20.80
N ASP A 44 17.58 12.10 -19.83
CA ASP A 44 18.84 12.63 -19.33
C ASP A 44 19.55 11.58 -18.48
N GLU A 45 20.77 11.23 -18.86
CA GLU A 45 21.60 10.25 -18.16
C GLU A 45 21.90 10.69 -16.73
N ALA A 46 22.11 11.98 -16.49
CA ALA A 46 22.34 12.50 -15.14
C ALA A 46 21.14 12.24 -14.23
N PHE A 47 19.92 12.45 -14.74
CA PHE A 47 18.69 12.18 -14.00
C PHE A 47 18.46 10.69 -13.79
N VAL A 48 18.73 9.84 -14.78
CA VAL A 48 18.63 8.38 -14.62
C VAL A 48 19.63 7.87 -13.57
N ASN A 49 20.84 8.43 -13.54
CA ASN A 49 21.82 8.11 -12.49
C ASN A 49 21.36 8.60 -11.11
N TYR A 50 20.67 9.73 -11.03
CA TYR A 50 20.03 10.17 -9.79
C TYR A 50 18.92 9.21 -9.34
N LEU A 51 18.09 8.69 -10.25
CA LEU A 51 17.11 7.65 -9.92
C LEU A 51 17.78 6.36 -9.42
N LYS A 52 18.95 5.98 -9.97
CA LYS A 52 19.73 4.85 -9.44
C LYS A 52 20.23 5.12 -8.02
N TYR A 53 20.71 6.34 -7.76
CA TYR A 53 21.12 6.76 -6.42
C TYR A 53 19.97 6.57 -5.43
N LEU A 54 18.75 6.98 -5.77
CA LEU A 54 17.57 6.86 -4.91
C LEU A 54 17.13 5.42 -4.60
N LEU A 55 17.72 4.38 -5.23
CA LEU A 55 17.42 2.98 -4.89
C LEU A 55 17.76 2.63 -3.43
N TYR A 56 18.59 3.43 -2.75
CA TYR A 56 18.87 3.26 -1.32
C TYR A 56 17.58 3.31 -0.45
N TRP A 57 16.53 4.01 -0.90
CA TRP A 57 15.23 4.06 -0.21
C TRP A 57 14.56 2.71 -0.04
N LYS A 58 15.00 1.68 -0.78
CA LYS A 58 14.53 0.29 -0.64
C LYS A 58 15.14 -0.44 0.55
N GLU A 59 16.26 0.03 1.10
CA GLU A 59 16.87 -0.61 2.26
C GLU A 59 15.96 -0.45 3.49
N PRO A 60 15.86 -1.47 4.38
CA PRO A 60 14.91 -1.46 5.50
C PRO A 60 15.03 -0.25 6.41
N GLN A 61 16.26 0.26 6.59
CA GLN A 61 16.57 1.43 7.41
C GLN A 61 15.93 2.73 6.90
N TYR A 62 15.66 2.83 5.60
CA TYR A 62 15.05 4.00 4.96
C TYR A 62 13.58 3.74 4.57
N ALA A 63 13.28 2.52 4.12
CA ALA A 63 11.94 2.12 3.66
C ALA A 63 10.85 2.34 4.72
N LYS A 64 11.19 2.30 6.01
CA LYS A 64 10.28 2.60 7.13
C LYS A 64 9.65 4.00 7.07
N PHE A 65 10.26 4.95 6.36
CA PHE A 65 9.75 6.31 6.20
C PHE A 65 8.81 6.48 4.99
N ILE A 66 8.71 5.46 4.12
CA ILE A 66 7.88 5.50 2.92
C ILE A 66 6.41 5.27 3.29
N LYS A 67 5.54 6.25 2.97
CA LYS A 67 4.09 6.12 3.16
C LYS A 67 3.38 5.51 1.95
N TYR A 68 3.92 5.72 0.75
CA TYR A 68 3.32 5.30 -0.51
C TYR A 68 4.17 4.21 -1.20
N PRO A 69 3.98 2.91 -0.88
CA PRO A 69 4.89 1.84 -1.32
C PRO A 69 4.98 1.68 -2.84
N MET A 70 3.97 2.13 -3.59
CA MET A 70 3.98 2.13 -5.06
C MET A 70 5.16 2.91 -5.65
N CYS A 71 5.70 3.91 -4.94
CA CYS A 71 6.84 4.66 -5.45
C CYS A 71 8.07 3.78 -5.68
N LEU A 72 8.35 2.83 -4.79
CA LEU A 72 9.51 1.95 -4.90
C LEU A 72 9.37 1.00 -6.09
N TYR A 73 8.14 0.53 -6.35
CA TYR A 73 7.83 -0.26 -7.54
C TYR A 73 8.11 0.52 -8.83
N PHE A 74 7.64 1.77 -8.91
CA PHE A 74 7.92 2.59 -10.09
C PHE A 74 9.39 3.00 -10.19
N LEU A 75 10.07 3.23 -9.06
CA LEU A 75 11.49 3.53 -9.04
C LEU A 75 12.31 2.39 -9.68
N ASP A 76 11.92 1.13 -9.43
CA ASP A 76 12.49 -0.03 -10.12
C ASP A 76 12.16 -0.05 -11.61
N LEU A 77 10.89 0.20 -11.97
CA LEU A 77 10.47 0.23 -13.37
C LEU A 77 11.20 1.32 -14.17
N LEU A 78 11.43 2.48 -13.57
CA LEU A 78 12.16 3.59 -14.17
C LEU A 78 13.63 3.26 -14.46
N GLN A 79 14.20 2.18 -13.91
CA GLN A 79 15.55 1.74 -14.28
C GLN A 79 15.58 1.14 -15.69
N TYR A 80 14.46 0.59 -16.16
CA TYR A 80 14.35 0.02 -17.50
C TYR A 80 14.03 1.10 -18.53
N GLU A 81 14.90 1.23 -19.54
CA GLU A 81 14.73 2.22 -20.60
C GLU A 81 13.41 2.04 -21.36
N HIS A 82 12.99 0.80 -21.60
CA HIS A 82 11.73 0.50 -22.26
C HIS A 82 10.54 1.15 -21.53
N PHE A 83 10.47 1.01 -20.20
CA PHE A 83 9.42 1.64 -19.42
C PHE A 83 9.48 3.17 -19.48
N ARG A 84 10.68 3.76 -19.39
CA ARG A 84 10.87 5.23 -19.52
C ARG A 84 10.36 5.75 -20.87
N ARG A 85 10.49 4.98 -21.94
CA ARG A 85 9.97 5.32 -23.27
C ARG A 85 8.45 5.19 -23.34
N GLU A 86 7.89 4.11 -22.82
CA GLU A 86 6.45 3.86 -22.86
C GLU A 86 5.65 4.85 -22.02
N ILE A 87 6.16 5.23 -20.84
CA ILE A 87 5.44 6.13 -19.92
C ILE A 87 5.33 7.57 -20.44
N VAL A 88 5.98 7.93 -21.56
CA VAL A 88 5.75 9.20 -22.28
C VAL A 88 4.32 9.27 -22.82
N ASN A 89 3.75 8.13 -23.18
CA ASN A 89 2.39 7.99 -23.69
C ASN A 89 1.37 8.16 -22.55
N SER A 90 0.48 9.16 -22.66
CA SER A 90 -0.53 9.43 -21.63
C SER A 90 -1.54 8.29 -21.47
N GLN A 91 -1.83 7.54 -22.53
CA GLN A 91 -2.66 6.33 -22.43
C GLN A 91 -2.01 5.25 -21.56
N CYS A 92 -0.67 5.12 -21.59
CA CYS A 92 0.06 4.20 -20.71
C CYS A 92 -0.10 4.61 -19.24
N ALA A 93 0.08 5.90 -18.94
CA ALA A 93 -0.09 6.42 -17.58
C ALA A 93 -1.53 6.25 -17.07
N LYS A 94 -2.53 6.54 -17.92
CA LYS A 94 -3.93 6.30 -17.59
C LYS A 94 -4.22 4.82 -17.31
N PHE A 95 -3.70 3.93 -18.16
CA PHE A 95 -3.87 2.49 -17.95
C PHE A 95 -3.30 2.05 -16.60
N ILE A 96 -2.10 2.51 -16.25
CA ILE A 96 -1.48 2.20 -14.95
C ILE A 96 -2.34 2.73 -13.79
N ASP A 97 -2.85 3.96 -13.89
CA ASP A 97 -3.73 4.56 -12.89
C ASP A 97 -5.03 3.74 -12.70
N ASP A 98 -5.67 3.35 -13.82
CA ASP A 98 -6.85 2.48 -13.80
C ASP A 98 -6.54 1.13 -13.11
N GLN A 99 -5.37 0.53 -13.38
CA GLN A 99 -4.94 -0.72 -12.73
C GLN A 99 -4.71 -0.53 -11.21
N GLN A 100 -4.12 0.59 -10.79
CA GLN A 100 -3.95 0.90 -9.36
C GLN A 100 -5.29 1.03 -8.65
N VAL A 101 -6.24 1.73 -9.27
CA VAL A 101 -7.61 1.87 -8.73
C VAL A 101 -8.28 0.51 -8.59
N LEU A 102 -8.20 -0.35 -9.61
CA LEU A 102 -8.77 -1.71 -9.54
C LEU A 102 -8.15 -2.54 -8.41
N LEU A 103 -6.82 -2.51 -8.28
CA LEU A 103 -6.13 -3.20 -7.19
C LEU A 103 -6.64 -2.74 -5.82
N TRP A 104 -6.79 -1.43 -5.61
CA TRP A 104 -7.29 -0.87 -4.35
C TRP A 104 -8.75 -1.23 -4.09
N GLN A 105 -9.60 -1.26 -5.10
CA GLN A 105 -10.98 -1.70 -4.97
C GLN A 105 -11.05 -3.17 -4.54
N HIS A 106 -10.31 -4.06 -5.20
CA HIS A 106 -10.29 -5.49 -4.86
C HIS A 106 -9.71 -5.74 -3.45
N TYR A 107 -8.58 -5.11 -3.13
CA TYR A 107 -7.95 -5.25 -1.82
C TYR A 107 -8.86 -4.76 -0.70
N THR A 108 -9.47 -3.58 -0.87
CA THR A 108 -10.36 -3.00 0.15
C THR A 108 -11.58 -3.88 0.38
N ARG A 109 -12.24 -4.35 -0.69
CA ARG A 109 -13.42 -5.24 -0.59
C ARG A 109 -13.08 -6.56 0.11
N LYS A 110 -11.95 -7.19 -0.25
CA LYS A 110 -11.49 -8.43 0.39
C LYS A 110 -11.22 -8.22 1.87
N ARG A 111 -10.54 -7.12 2.23
CA ARG A 111 -10.24 -6.80 3.63
C ARG A 111 -11.51 -6.59 4.47
N THR A 112 -12.49 -5.84 3.96
CA THR A 112 -13.78 -5.63 4.66
C THR A 112 -14.51 -6.95 4.89
N ARG A 113 -14.51 -7.85 3.89
CA ARG A 113 -15.12 -9.18 4.02
C ARG A 113 -14.47 -10.00 5.14
N LEU A 114 -13.14 -10.07 5.18
CA LEU A 114 -12.41 -10.82 6.20
C LEU A 114 -12.65 -10.27 7.61
N LEU A 115 -12.70 -8.94 7.76
CA LEU A 115 -13.01 -8.30 9.04
C LEU A 115 -14.43 -8.65 9.50
N ASN A 116 -15.42 -8.61 8.61
CA ASN A 116 -16.80 -8.98 8.93
C ASN A 116 -16.94 -10.46 9.30
N GLU A 117 -16.26 -11.36 8.59
CA GLU A 117 -16.23 -12.80 8.91
C GLU A 117 -15.61 -13.04 10.30
N SER A 118 -14.50 -12.36 10.63
CA SER A 118 -13.88 -12.45 11.95
C SER A 118 -14.78 -11.92 13.08
N ALA A 119 -15.53 -10.84 12.85
CA ALA A 119 -16.50 -10.30 13.80
C ALA A 119 -17.70 -11.24 14.01
N HIS A 120 -18.24 -11.83 12.94
CA HIS A 120 -19.34 -12.81 13.02
C HIS A 120 -18.93 -14.05 13.81
N ASN A 121 -17.71 -14.57 13.58
CA ASN A 121 -17.19 -15.72 14.31
C ASN A 121 -17.02 -15.43 15.82
N HIS A 122 -16.61 -14.21 16.19
CA HIS A 122 -16.47 -13.82 17.60
C HIS A 122 -17.84 -13.65 18.30
N MET A 123 -18.87 -13.21 17.58
CA MET A 123 -20.23 -13.11 18.12
C MET A 123 -20.85 -14.49 18.35
N ASN A 124 -20.61 -15.44 17.44
CA ASN A 124 -21.18 -16.78 17.51
C ASN A 124 -20.53 -17.64 18.63
N ASN A 125 -19.26 -17.38 18.97
CA ASN A 125 -18.56 -18.11 20.03
C ASN A 125 -19.02 -17.68 21.44
N ASN A 126 -19.50 -16.45 21.62
CA ASN A 126 -20.06 -15.99 22.90
C ASN A 126 -21.47 -16.53 23.19
N ASN A 127 -22.23 -16.96 22.17
CA ASN A 127 -23.58 -17.52 22.35
C ASN A 127 -23.60 -19.03 22.67
N ASN A 128 -22.48 -19.73 22.52
CA ASN A 128 -22.38 -21.18 22.80
C ASN A 128 -21.80 -21.51 24.19
N GLY A 129 -21.46 -20.51 25.00
CA GLY A 129 -20.87 -20.70 26.34
C GLY A 129 -21.87 -20.79 27.51
N ASP A 130 -23.18 -20.70 27.27
CA ASP A 130 -24.20 -20.61 28.34
C ASP A 130 -25.37 -21.58 28.11
N ARG A 131 -25.08 -22.88 27.94
CA ARG A 131 -26.11 -23.93 27.80
C ARG A 131 -25.98 -25.15 28.73
N ASP A 132 -25.16 -25.07 29.78
CA ASP A 132 -25.05 -26.14 30.78
C ASP A 132 -25.23 -25.63 32.22
N THR A 133 -26.40 -25.06 32.57
CA THR A 133 -26.87 -25.11 33.98
C THR A 133 -28.38 -24.86 34.11
N MET A 134 -29.00 -25.65 34.98
CA MET A 134 -30.39 -25.60 35.52
C MET A 134 -31.44 -26.35 34.68
N GLY A 135 -32.24 -27.26 35.24
CA GLY A 135 -32.49 -27.62 36.63
C GLY A 135 -33.69 -28.58 36.69
N ASN A 136 -33.68 -29.44 37.69
CA ASN A 136 -34.53 -30.61 37.87
C ASN A 136 -35.90 -30.26 38.52
N GLY A 137 -36.99 -30.88 38.04
CA GLY A 137 -38.14 -31.35 38.86
C GLY A 137 -39.32 -30.41 39.17
N HIS A 138 -40.50 -30.70 38.58
CA HIS A 138 -41.79 -30.76 39.31
C HIS A 138 -42.84 -31.59 38.52
N LEU A 139 -43.52 -32.50 39.21
CA LEU A 139 -44.50 -33.47 38.70
C LEU A 139 -45.97 -32.95 38.74
N SER A 140 -46.85 -33.69 38.03
CA SER A 140 -48.33 -33.78 38.13
C SER A 140 -49.09 -33.00 37.04
N SER A 141 -50.13 -33.48 36.34
CA SER A 141 -50.90 -34.75 36.27
C SER A 141 -51.97 -34.60 35.16
N GLY A 142 -52.46 -35.70 34.58
CA GLY A 142 -53.73 -35.74 33.80
C GLY A 142 -53.56 -36.31 32.37
N ILE A 143 -53.68 -37.63 32.13
CA ILE A 143 -54.91 -38.42 31.88
C ILE A 143 -55.47 -38.25 30.44
N LYS A 144 -55.34 -39.37 29.67
CA LYS A 144 -56.18 -39.87 28.54
C LYS A 144 -56.19 -39.03 27.24
N SER A 145 -56.31 -39.57 26.03
CA SER A 145 -56.82 -40.86 25.52
C SER A 145 -56.41 -41.05 24.05
N GLU A 146 -56.42 -42.31 23.62
CA GLU A 146 -56.27 -42.84 22.26
C GLU A 146 -57.18 -42.20 21.19
N SER A 147 -56.81 -42.44 19.91
CA SER A 147 -57.67 -42.91 18.80
C SER A 147 -57.60 -42.05 17.53
N GLN A 148 -56.82 -42.50 16.55
CA GLN A 148 -57.23 -43.10 15.25
C GLN A 148 -56.12 -42.96 14.22
#